data_AF-A0A6M0FQP3-F1
#
_entry.id   AF-A0A6M0FQP3-F1
#
_cell.length_a   1.000
_cell.length_b   1.000
_cell.length_c   1.000
_cell.angle_alpha   90.00
_cell.angle_beta   90.00
_cell.angle_gamma   90.00
#
_symmetry.space_group_name_H-M   'P 1'
#
loop_
_entity.id
_entity.type
_entity.pdbx_description
1 polymer ?
#
loop_
_entity_poly.entity_id
_entity_poly.type
_entity_poly.pdbx_seq_one_letter_code
_entity_poly.pdbx_strand_id
1 'polypeptide(L)'
;MKIRCIANTGTSVPENYLDPAVNRTTETVFRLTVGKEYVVYAIDEAEGNVWYYICDDNFIYYPQKHCAPLFEVVDDRVSKYWRFKLWENGLLEIAFPHWLKDTYFYEKLTDQEPAEVDLFKRIKALMDMEAETPPEATETADKELVTAPV
;
A
#
# COMPACT_ATOMS: atom_id res chain seq x y z
N MET A 1 0.41 -8.12 -3.30
CA MET A 1 1.64 -7.29 -3.22
C MET A 1 2.16 -7.27 -1.80
N LYS A 2 3.47 -7.50 -1.64
CA LYS A 2 4.21 -7.29 -0.38
C LYS A 2 5.43 -6.42 -0.63
N ILE A 3 5.76 -5.64 0.38
CA ILE A 3 6.94 -4.76 0.39
C ILE A 3 7.76 -5.03 1.63
N ARG A 4 9.09 -4.89 1.54
CA ARG A 4 10.00 -5.01 2.68
C ARG A 4 10.57 -3.65 3.02
N CYS A 5 10.51 -3.28 4.29
CA CYS A 5 11.09 -2.02 4.78
C CYS A 5 12.61 -2.08 4.68
N ILE A 6 13.22 -1.15 3.94
CA ILE A 6 14.68 -1.02 3.79
C ILE A 6 15.24 0.14 4.62
N ALA A 7 14.39 1.10 4.99
CA ALA A 7 14.74 2.22 5.84
C ALA A 7 13.50 2.75 6.58
N ASN A 8 13.69 3.45 7.69
CA ASN A 8 12.59 3.97 8.50
C ASN A 8 12.85 5.40 9.01
N THR A 9 13.73 6.16 8.35
CA THR A 9 14.05 7.55 8.72
C THR A 9 13.76 8.51 7.57
N GLY A 10 13.46 9.76 7.91
CA GLY A 10 13.25 10.85 6.95
C GLY A 10 14.47 11.14 6.10
N THR A 11 15.68 10.90 6.60
CA THR A 11 16.92 10.97 5.80
C THR A 11 16.98 9.99 4.63
N SER A 12 16.13 8.96 4.64
CA SER A 12 16.11 7.89 3.64
C SER A 12 15.07 8.11 2.55
N VAL A 13 14.30 9.20 2.61
CA VAL A 13 13.35 9.57 1.55
C VAL A 13 13.84 10.81 0.79
N PRO A 14 13.51 10.92 -0.51
CA PRO A 14 13.80 12.12 -1.28
C PRO A 14 13.14 13.38 -0.71
N GLU A 15 13.70 14.56 -0.99
CA GLU A 15 13.20 15.84 -0.45
C GLU A 15 11.73 16.12 -0.78
N ASN A 16 11.24 15.68 -1.95
CA ASN A 16 9.84 15.86 -2.34
C ASN A 16 8.85 15.02 -1.52
N TYR A 17 9.32 14.05 -0.74
CA TYR A 17 8.51 13.38 0.27
C TYR A 17 8.52 14.13 1.60
N LEU A 18 9.42 15.07 1.84
CA LEU A 18 9.47 15.81 3.11
C LEU A 18 8.48 16.97 3.09
N ASP A 19 7.78 17.15 4.19
CA ASP A 19 6.88 18.27 4.42
C ASP A 19 6.90 18.67 5.91
N PRO A 20 7.61 19.75 6.25
CA PRO A 20 7.65 20.26 7.62
C PRO A 20 6.28 20.66 8.18
N ALA A 21 5.30 21.02 7.34
CA ALA A 21 3.97 21.42 7.80
C ALA A 21 3.19 20.27 8.46
N VAL A 22 3.52 19.02 8.09
CA VAL A 22 2.98 17.80 8.69
C VAL A 22 4.00 17.03 9.53
N ASN A 23 5.07 17.71 9.99
CA ASN A 23 6.16 17.13 10.78
C ASN A 23 6.88 15.93 10.12
N ARG A 24 6.95 15.91 8.78
CA ARG A 24 7.68 14.89 8.02
C ARG A 24 8.99 15.50 7.53
N THR A 25 10.02 15.43 8.36
CA THR A 25 11.35 16.02 8.13
C THR A 25 12.42 14.92 8.07
N THR A 26 13.67 15.30 7.84
CA THR A 26 14.80 14.35 7.87
C THR A 26 14.97 13.67 9.24
N GLU A 27 14.53 14.31 10.32
CA GLU A 27 14.60 13.79 11.69
C GLU A 27 13.46 12.81 12.02
N THR A 28 12.44 12.72 11.16
CA THR A 28 11.30 11.83 11.37
C THR A 28 11.75 10.37 11.41
N VAL A 29 11.30 9.63 12.42
CA VAL A 29 11.42 8.17 12.48
C VAL A 29 10.03 7.56 12.26
N PHE A 30 9.88 6.86 11.14
CA PHE A 30 8.65 6.17 10.78
C PHE A 30 8.47 4.91 11.64
N ARG A 31 7.22 4.55 11.93
CA ARG A 31 6.86 3.38 12.77
C ARG A 31 6.95 2.07 11.98
N LEU A 32 8.14 1.83 11.45
CA LEU A 32 8.48 0.69 10.59
C LEU A 32 9.70 -0.04 11.14
N THR A 33 9.70 -1.35 11.00
CA THR A 33 10.81 -2.23 11.34
C THR A 33 11.57 -2.58 10.06
N VAL A 34 12.84 -2.16 9.96
CA VAL A 34 13.71 -2.51 8.83
C VAL A 34 13.83 -4.04 8.71
N GLY A 35 13.69 -4.55 7.50
CA GLY A 35 13.68 -5.99 7.17
C GLY A 35 12.32 -6.66 7.28
N LYS A 36 11.31 -6.01 7.90
CA LYS A 36 9.96 -6.56 8.00
C LYS A 36 9.19 -6.40 6.68
N GLU A 37 8.43 -7.42 6.33
CA GLU A 37 7.50 -7.41 5.19
C GLU A 37 6.12 -6.91 5.61
N TYR A 38 5.49 -6.14 4.73
CA TYR A 38 4.18 -5.55 4.91
C TYR A 38 3.31 -5.81 3.68
N VAL A 39 2.02 -6.09 3.90
CA VAL A 39 1.00 -6.18 2.85
C VAL A 39 0.52 -4.78 2.51
N VAL A 40 0.45 -4.47 1.22
CA VAL A 40 -0.07 -3.19 0.72
C VAL A 40 -1.57 -3.31 0.49
N TYR A 41 -2.36 -2.44 1.13
CA TYR A 41 -3.82 -2.45 1.02
C TYR A 41 -4.36 -1.43 0.01
N ALA A 42 -3.67 -0.29 -0.11
CA ALA A 42 -3.95 0.71 -1.12
C ALA A 42 -2.66 1.45 -1.52
N ILE A 43 -2.70 2.10 -2.68
CA ILE A 43 -1.65 2.95 -3.23
C ILE A 43 -2.32 4.25 -3.66
N ASP A 44 -1.69 5.38 -3.36
CA ASP A 44 -2.01 6.62 -4.07
C ASP A 44 -0.77 7.27 -4.65
N GLU A 45 -0.98 8.06 -5.70
CA GLU A 45 0.02 8.93 -6.28
C GLU A 45 -0.48 10.37 -6.16
N ALA A 46 0.23 11.16 -5.36
CA ALA A 46 -0.06 12.55 -5.13
C ALA A 46 1.22 13.37 -5.35
N GLU A 47 1.14 14.36 -6.24
CA GLU A 47 2.22 15.32 -6.51
C GLU A 47 3.55 14.68 -6.96
N GLY A 48 3.47 13.60 -7.74
CA GLY A 48 4.62 12.82 -8.21
C GLY A 48 5.18 11.84 -7.17
N ASN A 49 4.52 11.70 -6.01
CA ASN A 49 4.93 10.81 -4.93
C ASN A 49 3.98 9.63 -4.80
N VAL A 50 4.55 8.43 -4.69
CA VAL A 50 3.80 7.19 -4.47
C VAL A 50 3.80 6.85 -2.99
N TRP A 51 2.63 6.47 -2.49
CA TRP A 51 2.44 6.12 -1.09
C TRP A 51 1.79 4.76 -0.94
N TYR A 52 2.23 4.01 0.07
CA TYR A 52 1.65 2.73 0.42
C TYR A 52 0.83 2.83 1.69
N TYR A 53 -0.39 2.32 1.64
CA TYR A 53 -1.23 2.11 2.82
C TYR A 53 -0.97 0.71 3.37
N ILE A 54 -0.31 0.64 4.52
CA ILE A 54 0.10 -0.61 5.17
C ILE A 54 -0.32 -0.65 6.64
N CYS A 55 -0.48 -1.84 7.20
CA CYS A 55 -0.61 -2.01 8.64
C CYS A 55 0.80 -2.04 9.26
N ASP A 56 1.26 -0.86 9.70
CA ASP A 56 2.60 -0.68 10.27
C ASP A 56 2.73 -1.21 11.71
N ASP A 57 3.84 -0.92 12.39
CA ASP A 57 4.10 -1.44 13.73
C ASP A 57 3.21 -0.81 14.82
N ASN A 58 2.47 0.25 14.50
CA ASN A 58 1.48 0.90 15.36
C ASN A 58 0.04 0.62 14.89
N PHE A 59 -0.16 -0.42 14.08
CA PHE A 59 -1.47 -0.78 13.57
C PHE A 59 -2.49 -1.00 14.70
N ILE A 60 -3.65 -0.34 14.57
CA ILE A 60 -4.80 -0.50 15.46
C ILE A 60 -6.00 -1.11 14.71
N TYR A 61 -6.56 -0.39 13.73
CA TYR A 61 -7.72 -0.84 12.95
C TYR A 61 -7.79 -0.29 11.51
N TYR A 62 -6.81 0.51 11.08
CA TYR A 62 -6.73 1.06 9.73
C TYR A 62 -5.27 1.09 9.22
N PRO A 63 -5.03 1.07 7.90
CA PRO A 63 -3.69 1.11 7.35
C PRO A 63 -3.16 2.54 7.37
N GLN A 64 -1.87 2.72 7.65
CA GLN A 64 -1.17 4.00 7.65
C GLN A 64 -0.49 4.25 6.31
N LYS A 65 -0.50 5.52 5.88
CA LYS A 65 0.16 5.98 4.67
C LYS A 65 1.66 6.17 4.90
N HIS A 66 2.50 5.48 4.12
CA HIS A 66 3.96 5.55 4.20
C HIS A 66 4.60 5.81 2.83
N CYS A 67 5.76 6.48 2.83
CA CYS A 67 6.50 6.83 1.63
C CYS A 67 7.02 5.56 0.91
N ALA A 68 6.74 5.40 -0.38
CA ALA A 68 7.22 4.24 -1.14
C ALA A 68 8.76 4.02 -1.10
N PRO A 69 9.62 5.06 -1.11
CA PRO A 69 11.08 4.88 -1.06
C PRO A 69 11.64 4.21 0.21
N LEU A 70 10.83 4.08 1.27
CA LEU A 70 11.23 3.36 2.48
C LEU A 70 11.22 1.83 2.29
N PHE A 71 10.78 1.35 1.13
CA PHE A 71 10.55 -0.07 0.89
C PHE A 71 11.11 -0.55 -0.46
N GLU A 72 11.42 -1.84 -0.51
CA GLU A 72 11.59 -2.61 -1.75
C GLU A 72 10.36 -3.50 -1.98
N VAL A 73 9.98 -3.74 -3.24
CA VAL A 73 8.90 -4.67 -3.59
C VAL A 73 9.45 -6.10 -3.56
N VAL A 74 8.82 -6.98 -2.80
CA VAL A 74 9.23 -8.40 -2.67
C VAL A 74 8.21 -9.38 -3.25
N ASP A 75 6.99 -8.89 -3.49
CA ASP A 75 5.94 -9.58 -4.22
C ASP A 75 5.15 -8.51 -4.97
N ASP A 76 5.26 -8.48 -6.29
CA ASP A 76 4.67 -7.50 -7.20
C ASP A 76 3.28 -7.90 -7.72
N ARG A 77 2.74 -9.04 -7.25
CA ARG A 77 1.42 -9.51 -7.67
C ARG A 77 0.35 -8.48 -7.32
N VAL A 78 -0.40 -8.07 -8.34
CA VAL A 78 -1.57 -7.20 -8.21
C VAL A 78 -2.67 -7.95 -7.48
N SER A 79 -3.19 -7.37 -6.40
CA SER A 79 -4.28 -7.99 -5.64
C SER A 79 -5.55 -8.08 -6.49
N LYS A 80 -6.28 -9.21 -6.44
CA LYS A 80 -7.59 -9.33 -7.11
C LYS A 80 -8.64 -8.37 -6.56
N TYR A 81 -8.40 -7.87 -5.35
CA TYR A 81 -9.27 -6.90 -4.68
C TYR A 81 -9.01 -5.47 -5.12
N TRP A 82 -7.87 -5.18 -5.77
CA TRP A 82 -7.57 -3.83 -6.23
C TRP A 82 -8.38 -3.43 -7.45
N ARG A 83 -8.75 -2.15 -7.47
CA ARG A 83 -9.26 -1.41 -8.62
C ARG A 83 -8.45 -0.12 -8.70
N PHE A 84 -8.42 0.50 -9.87
CA PHE A 84 -7.78 1.80 -10.06
C PHE A 84 -8.86 2.87 -10.28
N LYS A 85 -8.57 4.09 -9.84
CA LYS A 85 -9.38 5.27 -10.12
C LYS A 85 -8.47 6.48 -10.30
N LEU A 86 -8.67 7.21 -11.38
CA LEU A 86 -8.10 8.54 -11.58
C LEU A 86 -9.20 9.55 -11.25
N TRP A 87 -9.01 10.31 -10.18
CA TRP A 87 -9.95 11.33 -9.74
C TRP A 87 -9.84 12.59 -10.62
N GLU A 88 -10.88 13.43 -10.62
CA GLU A 88 -10.92 14.64 -11.47
C GLU A 88 -9.80 15.65 -11.16
N ASN A 89 -9.26 15.62 -9.94
CA ASN A 89 -8.13 16.41 -9.51
C ASN A 89 -6.76 15.83 -9.92
N GLY A 90 -6.74 14.71 -10.67
CA GLY A 90 -5.52 14.04 -11.11
C GLY A 90 -4.92 13.05 -10.13
N LEU A 91 -5.50 12.88 -8.94
CA LEU A 91 -5.07 11.85 -7.97
C LEU A 91 -5.31 10.45 -8.56
N LEU A 92 -4.26 9.66 -8.68
CA LEU A 92 -4.36 8.24 -9.00
C LEU A 92 -4.42 7.44 -7.70
N GLU A 93 -5.42 6.57 -7.58
CA GLU A 93 -5.62 5.72 -6.41
C GLU A 93 -5.89 4.28 -6.83
N ILE A 94 -5.25 3.34 -6.15
CA ILE A 94 -5.44 1.90 -6.30
C ILE A 94 -5.84 1.35 -4.94
N ALA A 95 -7.09 0.92 -4.80
CA ALA A 95 -7.63 0.41 -3.55
C ALA A 95 -8.76 -0.60 -3.81
N PHE A 96 -9.34 -1.15 -2.75
CA PHE A 96 -10.53 -2.01 -2.89
C PHE A 96 -11.79 -1.18 -3.24
N PRO A 97 -12.81 -1.80 -3.88
CA PRO A 97 -13.91 -1.06 -4.50
C PRO A 97 -14.70 -0.13 -3.56
N HIS A 98 -14.83 -0.47 -2.28
CA HIS A 98 -15.57 0.37 -1.33
C HIS A 98 -14.84 1.67 -1.03
N TRP A 99 -13.51 1.62 -0.90
CA TRP A 99 -12.67 2.81 -0.72
C TRP A 99 -12.84 3.77 -1.90
N LEU A 100 -12.80 3.27 -3.14
CA LEU A 100 -12.89 4.14 -4.32
C LEU A 100 -14.30 4.66 -4.64
N LYS A 101 -15.34 4.04 -4.07
CA LYS A 101 -16.75 4.42 -4.29
C LYS A 101 -17.21 5.51 -3.34
N ASP A 102 -16.75 5.47 -2.09
CA ASP A 102 -17.09 6.45 -1.08
C ASP A 102 -15.87 7.37 -0.86
N THR A 103 -15.98 8.61 -1.32
CA THR A 103 -14.91 9.62 -1.19
C THR A 103 -14.48 9.87 0.25
N TYR A 104 -15.31 9.53 1.24
CA TYR A 104 -15.01 9.69 2.67
C TYR A 104 -14.73 8.37 3.37
N PHE A 105 -14.48 7.29 2.63
CA PHE A 105 -14.29 5.96 3.22
C PHE A 105 -13.14 5.95 4.22
N TYR A 106 -11.99 6.53 3.84
CA TYR A 106 -10.80 6.50 4.68
C TYR A 106 -10.98 7.36 5.93
N GLU A 107 -11.63 8.52 5.82
CA GLU A 107 -11.98 9.40 6.92
C GLU A 107 -12.91 8.69 7.92
N LYS A 108 -14.00 8.10 7.44
CA LYS A 108 -14.93 7.30 8.27
C LYS A 108 -14.21 6.12 8.96
N LEU A 109 -13.31 5.47 8.24
CA LEU A 109 -12.47 4.41 8.80
C LEU A 109 -11.59 4.94 9.93
N THR A 110 -10.95 6.10 9.77
CA THR A 110 -10.14 6.75 10.82
C THR A 110 -10.97 7.28 11.99
N ASP A 111 -12.23 7.68 11.73
CA ASP A 111 -13.21 8.14 12.73
C ASP A 111 -13.86 6.98 13.51
N GLN A 112 -13.44 5.74 13.24
CA GLN A 112 -13.95 4.51 13.88
C GLN A 112 -15.43 4.24 13.61
N GLU A 113 -15.92 4.64 12.43
CA GLU A 113 -17.26 4.27 12.01
C GLU A 113 -17.36 2.74 11.92
N PRO A 114 -18.30 2.09 12.65
CA PRO A 114 -18.28 0.64 12.81
C PRO A 114 -18.36 -0.14 11.49
N ALA A 115 -19.10 0.39 10.50
CA ALA A 115 -19.28 -0.27 9.22
C ALA A 115 -17.97 -0.34 8.41
N GLU A 116 -17.21 0.76 8.39
CA GLU A 116 -15.95 0.91 7.68
C GLU A 116 -14.83 0.12 8.36
N VAL A 117 -14.77 0.13 9.70
CA VAL A 117 -13.84 -0.69 10.48
C VAL A 117 -14.07 -2.19 10.22
N ASP A 118 -15.32 -2.64 10.30
CA ASP A 118 -15.67 -4.03 10.05
C ASP A 118 -15.40 -4.45 8.60
N LEU A 119 -15.64 -3.55 7.65
CA LEU A 119 -15.35 -3.78 6.23
C LEU A 119 -13.84 -3.89 6.00
N PHE A 120 -13.04 -2.96 6.51
CA PHE A 120 -11.59 -3.01 6.37
C PHE A 120 -11.02 -4.27 7.02
N LYS A 121 -11.49 -4.66 8.20
CA LYS A 121 -11.08 -5.91 8.86
C LYS A 121 -11.29 -7.15 7.98
N ARG A 122 -12.43 -7.23 7.28
CA ARG A 122 -12.71 -8.33 6.33
C ARG A 122 -11.79 -8.28 5.12
N ILE A 123 -11.62 -7.11 4.50
CA ILE A 123 -10.75 -6.95 3.33
C ILE A 123 -9.29 -7.24 3.68
N LYS A 124 -8.82 -6.76 4.83
CA LYS A 124 -7.48 -7.03 5.36
C LYS A 124 -7.22 -8.54 5.43
N ALA A 125 -8.12 -9.30 6.07
CA ALA A 125 -7.96 -10.75 6.18
C ALA A 125 -7.92 -11.46 4.81
N LEU A 126 -8.71 -10.99 3.84
CA LEU A 126 -8.73 -11.52 2.49
C LEU A 126 -7.44 -11.23 1.70
N MET A 127 -6.90 -10.02 1.85
CA MET A 127 -5.67 -9.60 1.18
C MET A 127 -4.43 -10.21 1.84
N ASP A 128 -4.41 -10.36 3.16
CA ASP A 128 -3.34 -11.06 3.89
C ASP A 128 -3.26 -12.51 3.43
N MET A 129 -4.41 -13.19 3.34
CA MET A 129 -4.48 -14.56 2.84
C MET A 129 -3.96 -14.67 1.40
N GLU A 130 -4.34 -13.74 0.52
CA GLU A 130 -3.84 -13.69 -0.86
C GLU A 130 -2.31 -13.49 -0.91
N ALA A 131 -1.77 -12.62 -0.06
CA ALA A 131 -0.33 -12.34 -0.01
C ALA A 131 0.49 -13.54 0.48
N GLU A 132 -0.04 -14.32 1.42
CA GLU A 132 0.62 -15.53 1.94
C GLU A 132 0.44 -16.76 1.03
N THR A 133 -0.59 -16.76 0.18
CA THR A 133 -0.80 -17.86 -0.77
C THR A 133 0.20 -17.72 -1.91
N PRO A 134 1.10 -18.69 -2.15
CA PRO A 134 1.95 -18.70 -3.33
C PRO A 134 1.09 -18.69 -4.59
N PRO A 135 1.54 -18.10 -5.71
CA PRO A 135 0.81 -18.22 -6.95
C PRO A 135 0.67 -19.71 -7.30
N GLU A 136 -0.54 -20.27 -7.21
CA GLU A 136 -0.84 -21.60 -7.72
C GLU A 136 -0.58 -21.60 -9.22
N ALA A 137 0.47 -22.31 -9.66
CA ALA A 137 0.67 -22.88 -11.01
C ALA A 137 0.26 -22.01 -12.23
N THR A 138 0.43 -20.69 -12.18
CA THR A 138 0.49 -19.85 -13.40
C THR A 138 1.89 -19.88 -14.05
N GLU A 139 2.83 -20.65 -13.48
CA GLU A 139 4.16 -20.94 -14.06
C GLU A 139 4.12 -21.59 -15.46
N THR A 140 2.97 -22.06 -15.93
CA THR A 140 2.84 -22.61 -17.29
C THR A 140 2.74 -21.55 -18.39
N ALA A 141 2.30 -20.32 -18.09
CA ALA A 141 2.15 -19.26 -19.10
C ALA A 141 3.42 -18.40 -19.26
N ASP A 142 4.10 -18.07 -18.15
CA ASP A 142 5.31 -17.23 -18.21
C ASP A 142 6.52 -17.96 -18.80
N LYS A 143 6.58 -19.30 -18.70
CA LYS A 143 7.61 -20.11 -19.37
C LYS A 143 7.47 -20.12 -20.90
N GLU A 144 6.27 -19.88 -21.44
CA GLU A 144 6.06 -19.78 -22.89
C GLU A 144 6.49 -18.40 -23.45
N LEU A 145 6.39 -17.32 -22.65
CA LEU A 145 6.83 -15.98 -23.06
C LEU A 145 8.36 -15.84 -23.12
N VAL A 146 9.11 -16.61 -22.33
CA VAL A 146 10.59 -16.59 -22.32
C VAL A 146 11.20 -17.39 -23.47
N THR A 147 10.42 -18.24 -24.16
CA THR A 147 10.93 -19.13 -25.22
C THR A 147 10.50 -18.75 -26.63
N ALA A 148 9.67 -17.70 -26.79
CA ALA A 148 9.31 -17.18 -28.10
C ALA A 148 10.50 -16.38 -28.70
N PRO A 149 11.00 -16.72 -29.90
CA PRO A 149 12.03 -15.93 -30.54
C PRO A 149 11.43 -14.60 -31.02
N VAL A 150 12.23 -13.53 -30.89
CA VAL A 150 11.96 -12.18 -31.42
C VAL A 150 11.89 -12.18 -32.94
#